data_AF-A0A3C0MB15-F1
#
_entry.id   AF-A0A3C0MB15-F1
#
_cell.length_a   1.000
_cell.length_b   1.000
_cell.length_c   1.000
_cell.angle_alpha   90.00
_cell.angle_beta   90.00
_cell.angle_gamma   90.00
#
_symmetry.space_group_name_H-M   'P 1'
#
loop_
_entity.id
_entity.type
_entity.pdbx_description
1 polymer ?
#
loop_
_entity_poly.entity_id
_entity_poly.type
_entity_poly.pdbx_seq_one_letter_code
_entity_poly.pdbx_strand_id
1 'polypeptide(L)' 'MEPIVEEDERQAFRPEGAPGTAAAVFAKALTPAPLVANTRVIGAYNRGCLAGAVAMPSQSPDWQLMRPSRNRAWG' A
#
# COMPACT_ATOMS: atom_id res chain seq x y z
N MET A 1 -11.03 -42.00 -7.82
CA MET A 1 -12.06 -41.03 -8.21
C MET A 1 -12.35 -40.19 -6.96
N GLU A 2 -11.37 -39.39 -6.56
CA GLU A 2 -11.47 -38.44 -5.45
C GLU A 2 -11.66 -37.05 -6.07
N PRO A 3 -12.61 -36.23 -5.61
CA PRO A 3 -12.93 -34.98 -6.28
C PRO A 3 -11.85 -33.91 -6.00
N ILE A 4 -11.17 -33.49 -7.07
CA ILE A 4 -10.23 -32.35 -7.14
C ILE A 4 -10.96 -31.00 -7.15
N VAL A 5 -11.86 -30.76 -6.18
CA VAL A 5 -12.62 -29.49 -6.08
C VAL A 5 -12.76 -29.01 -4.63
N GLU A 6 -11.66 -28.59 -3.98
CA GLU A 6 -11.76 -27.95 -2.65
C GLU A 6 -10.73 -26.84 -2.38
N GLU A 7 -9.99 -26.39 -3.40
CA GLU A 7 -9.03 -25.28 -3.28
C GLU A 7 -9.47 -24.00 -4.03
N ASP A 8 -10.36 -24.11 -5.02
CA ASP A 8 -10.77 -23.00 -5.89
C ASP A 8 -11.74 -22.02 -5.18
N GLU A 9 -12.56 -22.49 -4.24
CA GLU A 9 -13.52 -21.63 -3.51
C GLU A 9 -12.87 -20.74 -2.43
N ARG A 10 -11.63 -21.02 -2.02
CA ARG A 10 -10.90 -20.18 -1.04
C ARG A 10 -10.41 -18.87 -1.63
N GLN A 11 -10.34 -18.80 -2.96
CA GLN A 11 -9.96 -17.60 -3.69
C GLN A 11 -11.18 -16.93 -4.30
N ALA A 12 -12.24 -16.73 -3.52
CA ALA A 12 -13.30 -15.80 -3.89
C ALA A 12 -12.65 -14.48 -4.33
N PHE A 13 -12.82 -14.14 -5.61
CA PHE A 13 -12.41 -12.87 -6.19
C PHE A 13 -12.98 -11.75 -5.33
N ARG A 14 -12.16 -11.22 -4.44
CA ARG A 14 -12.55 -10.14 -3.54
C ARG A 14 -12.44 -8.87 -4.38
N PRO A 15 -13.55 -8.15 -4.62
CA PRO A 15 -13.47 -6.93 -5.39
C PRO A 15 -12.47 -6.00 -4.72
N GLU A 16 -11.52 -5.48 -5.51
CA GLU A 16 -10.60 -4.46 -5.05
C GLU A 16 -11.41 -3.34 -4.39
N GLY A 17 -11.15 -3.11 -3.09
CA GLY A 17 -11.75 -1.98 -2.39
C GLY A 17 -13.03 -2.25 -1.59
N ALA A 18 -13.29 -3.50 -1.16
CA ALA A 18 -14.35 -3.74 -0.17
C ALA A 18 -14.19 -2.78 1.04
N PRO A 19 -15.27 -2.12 1.49
CA PRO A 19 -15.20 -1.11 2.53
C PRO A 19 -14.63 -1.70 3.83
N GLY A 20 -13.78 -0.93 4.51
CA GLY A 20 -13.10 -1.36 5.74
C GLY A 20 -11.86 -2.21 5.55
N THR A 21 -11.52 -2.63 4.33
CA THR A 21 -10.23 -3.30 4.07
C THR A 21 -9.07 -2.30 4.17
N ALA A 22 -7.90 -2.79 4.61
CA ALA A 22 -6.68 -2.00 4.64
C ALA A 22 -6.36 -1.38 3.26
N ALA A 23 -6.50 -2.15 2.18
CA ALA A 23 -6.31 -1.65 0.82
C ALA A 23 -7.22 -0.46 0.50
N ALA A 24 -8.52 -0.54 0.85
CA ALA A 24 -9.48 0.53 0.61
C ALA A 24 -9.20 1.78 1.45
N VAL A 25 -8.75 1.61 2.71
CA VAL A 25 -8.45 2.73 3.61
C VAL A 25 -7.14 3.41 3.22
N PHE A 26 -6.07 2.65 2.99
CA PHE A 26 -4.77 3.21 2.63
C PHE A 26 -4.74 3.80 1.22
N ALA A 27 -5.50 3.27 0.26
CA ALA A 27 -5.59 3.84 -1.09
C ALA A 27 -6.18 5.27 -1.12
N LYS A 28 -6.94 5.66 -0.09
CA LYS A 28 -7.54 7.00 0.03
C LYS A 28 -6.61 8.03 0.68
N ALA A 29 -5.52 7.59 1.33
CA ALA A 29 -4.59 8.50 1.98
C ALA A 29 -3.79 9.27 0.93
N LEU A 30 -3.88 10.61 0.97
CA LEU A 30 -3.12 11.48 0.06
C LEU A 30 -1.81 11.97 0.67
N THR A 31 -1.75 12.02 2.00
CA THR A 31 -0.60 12.46 2.77
C THR A 31 -0.26 11.44 3.86
N PRO A 32 1.00 11.40 4.31
CA PRO A 32 1.41 10.54 5.42
C PRO A 32 0.72 10.93 6.72
N ALA A 33 0.57 9.96 7.62
CA ALA A 33 0.05 10.23 8.96
C ALA A 33 0.98 11.25 9.68
N PRO A 34 0.42 12.31 10.29
CA PRO A 34 1.21 13.34 10.95
C PRO A 34 1.94 12.75 12.17
N LEU A 35 3.24 12.99 12.25
CA LEU A 35 4.08 12.62 13.37
C LEU A 35 5.02 13.78 13.72
N VAL A 36 5.11 14.08 15.01
CA VAL A 36 5.83 15.26 15.52
C VAL A 36 7.31 14.97 15.75
N ALA A 37 7.69 13.71 15.95
CA ALA A 37 9.03 13.36 16.43
C ALA A 37 9.86 12.57 15.41
N ASN A 38 9.38 11.43 14.90
CA ASN A 38 10.16 10.52 14.07
C ASN A 38 9.27 9.68 13.14
N THR A 39 9.79 9.33 11.95
CA THR A 39 9.19 8.33 11.06
C THR A 39 9.15 6.95 11.73
N ARG A 40 8.04 6.23 11.59
CA ARG A 40 7.84 4.91 12.21
C ARG A 40 7.38 3.88 11.19
N VAL A 41 8.18 2.83 11.03
CA VAL A 41 7.79 1.60 10.35
C VAL A 41 7.08 0.70 11.36
N ILE A 42 5.87 0.26 11.04
CA ILE A 42 5.01 -0.52 11.93
C ILE A 42 4.69 -1.83 11.23
N GLY A 43 5.03 -2.97 11.85
CA GLY A 43 4.79 -4.30 11.30
C GLY A 43 5.90 -4.77 10.34
N ALA A 44 5.54 -5.70 9.45
CA ALA A 44 6.47 -6.33 8.50
C ALA A 44 6.25 -5.77 7.07
N TYR A 45 7.24 -5.96 6.19
CA TYR A 45 7.24 -5.43 4.82
C TYR A 45 5.95 -5.72 4.02
N ASN A 46 5.40 -6.93 4.13
CA ASN A 46 4.18 -7.35 3.42
C ASN A 46 2.89 -7.21 4.24
N ARG A 47 2.99 -6.77 5.51
CA ARG A 47 1.89 -6.65 6.48
C ARG A 47 2.23 -5.56 7.51
N GLY A 48 2.29 -4.32 7.05
CA GLY A 48 2.69 -3.18 7.87
C GLY A 48 2.19 -1.85 7.32
N CYS A 49 2.54 -0.78 8.02
CA CYS A 49 2.29 0.60 7.61
C CYS A 49 3.46 1.51 7.98
N LEU A 50 3.44 2.72 7.42
CA LEU A 50 4.46 3.74 7.63
C LEU A 50 3.77 5.04 8.04
N ALA A 51 4.25 5.64 9.12
CA ALA A 51 3.77 6.94 9.59
C ALA A 51 4.93 7.96 9.56
N GLY A 52 4.64 9.19 9.16
CA GLY A 52 5.67 10.23 8.98
C GLY A 52 6.59 9.97 7.79
N ALA A 53 6.09 9.38 6.70
CA ALA A 53 6.84 9.21 5.45
C ALA A 53 7.18 10.57 4.83
N VAL A 54 8.27 10.63 4.08
CA VAL A 54 8.71 11.81 3.34
C VAL A 54 8.47 11.58 1.85
N ALA A 55 8.06 12.63 1.13
CA ALA A 55 7.92 12.56 -0.32
C ALA A 55 9.30 12.56 -0.98
N MET A 56 9.50 11.66 -1.95
CA MET A 56 10.66 11.73 -2.84
C MET A 56 10.55 13.00 -3.71
N PRO A 57 11.66 13.71 -4.00
CA PRO A 57 11.62 14.88 -4.87
C PRO A 57 11.02 14.56 -6.25
N SER A 58 10.37 15.53 -6.89
CA SER A 58 9.73 15.32 -8.18
C SER A 58 10.71 15.26 -9.36
N GLN A 59 11.91 15.81 -9.20
CA GLN A 59 12.93 15.94 -10.23
C GLN A 59 14.31 15.59 -9.66
N SER A 60 15.13 14.95 -10.48
CA SER A 60 16.53 14.63 -10.19
C SER A 60 17.32 14.48 -11.50
N PRO A 61 18.62 14.80 -11.51
CA PRO A 61 19.48 14.54 -12.67
C PRO A 61 19.68 13.04 -12.95
N ASP A 62 19.66 12.20 -11.91
CA ASP A 62 20.09 10.79 -12.02
C ASP A 62 18.91 9.79 -12.07
N TRP A 63 17.70 10.24 -11.74
CA TRP A 63 16.54 9.37 -11.64
C TRP A 63 15.24 10.10 -11.95
N GLN A 64 14.20 9.34 -12.28
CA GLN A 64 12.86 9.88 -12.58
C GLN A 64 11.78 9.05 -11.90
N LEU A 65 10.74 9.72 -11.40
CA LEU A 65 9.56 9.07 -10.85
C LEU A 65 8.72 8.44 -11.96
N MET A 66 8.38 7.16 -11.80
CA MET A 66 7.45 6.48 -12.70
C MET A 66 6.01 6.63 -12.21
N ARG A 67 5.09 6.88 -13.16
CA ARG A 67 3.64 6.99 -12.90
C ARG A 67 3.32 7.91 -11.71
N PRO A 68 3.75 9.19 -11.74
CA PRO A 68 3.59 10.12 -10.61
C PRO A 68 2.12 10.34 -10.21
N SER A 69 1.17 10.14 -11.13
CA SER A 69 -0.27 10.21 -10.85
C SER A 69 -0.77 9.22 -9.80
N ARG A 70 -0.02 8.17 -9.47
CA ARG A 70 -0.42 7.17 -8.46
C ARG A 70 -0.19 7.63 -7.02
N ASN A 71 0.56 8.72 -6.79
CA ASN A 71 0.89 9.23 -5.46
C ASN A 71 1.57 8.17 -4.55
N ARG A 72 2.58 7.45 -5.06
CA ARG A 72 3.27 6.35 -4.35
C ARG A 72 4.77 6.59 -4.09
N ALA A 73 5.26 7.80 -4.29
CA ALA A 73 6.66 8.16 -4.11
C ALA A 73 6.94 8.66 -2.67
N TRP A 74 6.67 7.80 -1.69
CA TRP A 74 6.78 8.10 -0.25
C TRP A 74 7.62 7.02 0.46
N GLY A 75 8.40 7.41 1.47
CA GLY A 75 9.23 6.50 2.26
C GLY A 75 9.78 7.12 3.53
#